data_AF-A0A2S9YZ68-F1
#
_entry.id   AF-A0A2S9YZ68-F1
#
_cell.length_a   1.000
_cell.length_b   1.000
_cell.length_c   1.000
_cell.angle_alpha   90.00
_cell.angle_beta   90.00
_cell.angle_gamma   90.00
#
_symmetry.space_group_name_H-M   'P 1'
#
loop_
_entity.id
_entity.type
_entity.pdbx_description
1 polymer ?
#
loop_
_entity_poly.entity_id
_entity_poly.type
_entity_poly.pdbx_seq_one_letter_code
_entity_poly.pdbx_strand_id
1 'polypeptide(L)'
;MNPYTTSEVPAADAAGVRQVPRWAQQRRPHLPERRTASSYLLQITAILAVVGGAVVVAFYMLAQVLLVPAAGMVSLAFVAVWVLVIWLITRRFPGFRFRLALRALAWGAAGSMLLVAAGGDAWLKIANSLGIQWASMSFAGAYPEEIAKGAGVFMLLWLFGKRPWEGLIYGMWVGLGFELLENYLYGISGAVYDANSDLHGVLWTWGLRSLLGPGLHVVLVGFVGYGLGQWLFGERSRWWYVLVGFLGHFVWNMQLGEPGQYFIVAGVMLVLYPWFVVVVRRARAQAVADAAGGEYQPTLYQM
;
A
#
# COMPACT_ATOMS: atom_id res chain seq x y z
N MET A 1 -10.68 23.16 -77.30
CA MET A 1 -10.51 22.14 -76.25
C MET A 1 -9.09 22.25 -75.71
N ASN A 2 -8.97 22.76 -74.50
CA ASN A 2 -7.81 22.69 -73.60
C ASN A 2 -8.47 22.34 -72.24
N PRO A 3 -7.91 21.54 -71.30
CA PRO A 3 -6.52 21.71 -70.89
C PRO A 3 -5.77 20.54 -70.16
N TYR A 4 -4.49 20.78 -69.86
CA TYR A 4 -3.64 20.22 -68.81
C TYR A 4 -3.56 18.70 -68.57
N THR A 5 -2.45 18.11 -69.01
CA THR A 5 -1.86 16.89 -68.47
C THR A 5 -1.19 17.18 -67.12
N THR A 6 -1.88 16.84 -66.02
CA THR A 6 -1.26 16.69 -64.71
C THR A 6 -0.76 15.26 -64.56
N SER A 7 0.56 15.10 -64.45
CA SER A 7 1.20 13.87 -63.99
C SER A 7 0.74 13.56 -62.57
N GLU A 8 0.12 12.39 -62.39
CA GLU A 8 -0.30 11.86 -61.10
C GLU A 8 0.92 11.64 -60.19
N VAL A 9 0.90 12.32 -59.05
CA VAL A 9 1.69 11.93 -57.87
C VAL A 9 1.05 10.67 -57.31
N PRO A 10 1.79 9.58 -57.03
CA PRO A 10 1.21 8.42 -56.38
C PRO A 10 0.64 8.82 -55.03
N ALA A 11 -0.64 8.50 -54.80
CA ALA A 11 -1.29 8.67 -53.53
C ALA A 11 -0.46 7.98 -52.44
N ALA A 12 0.10 8.76 -51.54
CA ALA A 12 0.70 8.25 -50.31
C ALA A 12 -0.41 7.53 -49.55
N ASP A 13 -0.19 6.24 -49.31
CA ASP A 13 -1.00 5.35 -48.49
C ASP A 13 -1.54 6.08 -47.26
N ALA A 14 -2.85 6.28 -47.22
CA ALA A 14 -3.61 6.65 -46.02
C ALA A 14 -3.70 5.50 -45.01
N ALA A 15 -2.64 4.67 -44.92
CA ALA A 15 -2.50 3.55 -44.00
C ALA A 15 -1.54 3.91 -42.86
N GLY A 16 -1.86 4.96 -42.11
CA GLY A 16 -1.03 5.45 -41.01
C GLY A 16 -1.79 5.93 -39.78
N VAL A 17 -3.12 5.97 -39.82
CA VAL A 17 -3.91 6.25 -38.61
C VAL A 17 -3.92 4.96 -37.79
N ARG A 18 -2.96 4.81 -36.88
CA ARG A 18 -3.05 3.83 -35.80
C ARG A 18 -4.42 4.04 -35.14
N GLN A 19 -5.34 3.12 -35.39
CA GLN A 19 -6.64 3.15 -34.74
C GLN A 19 -6.37 3.04 -33.24
N VAL A 20 -6.71 4.11 -32.51
CA VAL A 20 -6.71 4.11 -31.05
C VAL A 20 -7.63 2.96 -30.60
N PRO A 21 -7.13 1.86 -30.01
CA PRO A 21 -7.95 0.77 -29.53
C PRO A 21 -9.12 1.25 -28.69
N ARG A 22 -10.25 0.55 -28.84
CA ARG A 22 -11.52 0.83 -28.17
C ARG A 22 -11.41 1.00 -26.65
N TRP A 23 -10.41 0.40 -25.99
CA TRP A 23 -10.18 0.57 -24.55
C TRP A 23 -9.48 1.91 -24.21
N ALA A 24 -8.69 2.49 -25.11
CA ALA A 24 -8.13 3.84 -24.97
C ALA A 24 -9.17 4.93 -25.32
N GLN A 25 -10.19 4.56 -26.11
CA GLN A 25 -11.41 5.35 -26.34
C GLN A 25 -12.48 5.14 -25.25
N GLN A 26 -12.41 4.05 -24.49
CA GLN A 26 -13.24 3.83 -23.31
C GLN A 26 -12.77 4.79 -22.23
N ARG A 27 -13.43 5.96 -22.23
CA ARG A 27 -13.46 7.00 -21.21
C ARG A 27 -12.58 6.65 -20.02
N ARG A 28 -11.48 7.40 -19.87
CA ARG A 28 -10.94 7.71 -18.54
C ARG A 28 -12.16 7.86 -17.63
N PRO A 29 -12.27 7.17 -16.48
CA PRO A 29 -13.24 7.60 -15.49
C PRO A 29 -13.00 9.10 -15.36
N HIS A 30 -13.96 9.91 -15.80
CA HIS A 30 -13.90 11.34 -15.60
C HIS A 30 -14.07 11.50 -14.10
N LEU A 31 -12.96 11.37 -13.35
CA LEU A 31 -12.87 11.99 -12.05
C LEU A 31 -13.26 13.45 -12.30
N PRO A 32 -14.27 13.96 -11.60
CA PRO A 32 -14.91 15.21 -11.98
C PRO A 32 -13.87 16.32 -12.10
N GLU A 33 -13.82 16.99 -13.25
CA GLU A 33 -12.89 18.10 -13.54
C GLU A 33 -13.01 19.24 -12.52
N ARG A 34 -14.17 19.34 -11.88
CA ARG A 34 -14.40 20.20 -10.71
C ARG A 34 -14.33 19.39 -9.43
N ARG A 35 -13.57 19.88 -8.45
CA ARG A 35 -13.65 19.40 -7.07
C ARG A 35 -15.10 19.48 -6.61
N THR A 36 -15.75 18.33 -6.47
CA THR A 36 -17.09 18.20 -5.92
C THR A 36 -17.06 18.43 -4.41
N ALA A 37 -18.22 18.69 -3.80
CA ALA A 37 -18.35 18.72 -2.35
C ALA A 37 -17.77 17.44 -1.69
N SER A 38 -17.99 16.27 -2.33
CA SER A 38 -17.40 15.00 -1.87
C SER A 38 -15.87 14.99 -1.87
N SER A 39 -15.22 15.60 -2.86
CA SER A 39 -13.75 15.70 -2.89
C SER A 39 -13.20 16.60 -1.79
N TYR A 40 -13.92 17.67 -1.43
CA TYR A 40 -13.55 18.52 -0.30
C TYR A 40 -13.75 17.81 1.03
N LEU A 41 -14.89 17.14 1.21
CA LEU A 41 -15.16 16.35 2.41
C LEU A 41 -14.08 15.28 2.61
N LEU A 42 -13.73 14.54 1.56
CA LEU A 42 -12.69 13.51 1.63
C LEU A 42 -11.32 14.08 2.01
N GLN A 43 -10.96 15.24 1.46
CA GLN A 43 -9.72 15.94 1.82
C GLN A 43 -9.73 16.40 3.27
N ILE A 44 -10.84 16.99 3.73
CA ILE A 44 -10.99 17.45 5.12
C ILE A 44 -10.91 16.26 6.07
N THR A 45 -11.65 15.17 5.81
CA THR A 45 -11.58 13.93 6.59
C THR A 45 -10.15 13.38 6.62
N ALA A 46 -9.47 13.33 5.48
CA ALA A 46 -8.09 12.86 5.43
C ALA A 46 -7.14 13.72 6.27
N ILE A 47 -7.27 15.05 6.19
CA ILE A 47 -6.47 15.99 6.97
C ILE A 47 -6.76 15.84 8.47
N LEU A 48 -8.03 15.81 8.87
CA LEU A 48 -8.41 15.68 10.27
C LEU A 48 -7.90 14.36 10.88
N ALA A 49 -8.03 13.25 10.17
CA ALA A 49 -7.53 11.96 10.64
C ALA A 49 -6.00 11.94 10.74
N VAL A 50 -5.29 12.50 9.76
CA VAL A 50 -3.81 12.57 9.81
C VAL A 50 -3.34 13.50 10.91
N VAL A 51 -3.93 14.68 11.09
CA VAL A 51 -3.53 15.63 12.13
C VAL A 51 -3.86 15.08 13.52
N GLY A 52 -5.08 14.60 13.73
CA GLY A 52 -5.48 13.99 15.00
C GLY A 52 -4.64 12.77 15.33
N GLY A 53 -4.42 11.88 14.36
CA GLY A 53 -3.56 10.72 14.51
C GLY A 53 -2.11 11.10 14.80
N ALA A 54 -1.57 12.13 14.14
CA ALA A 54 -0.20 12.58 14.37
C ALA A 54 -0.01 13.13 15.78
N VAL A 55 -1.00 13.85 16.34
CA VAL A 55 -0.97 14.31 17.73
C VAL A 55 -0.94 13.13 18.69
N VAL A 56 -1.82 12.14 18.50
CA VAL A 56 -1.87 10.93 19.34
C VAL A 56 -0.55 10.16 19.24
N VAL A 57 -0.07 9.91 18.03
CA VAL A 57 1.17 9.18 17.79
C VAL A 57 2.38 9.92 18.35
N ALA A 58 2.48 11.23 18.16
CA ALA A 58 3.57 12.03 18.71
C ALA A 58 3.57 12.00 20.24
N PHE A 59 2.40 12.08 20.87
CA PHE A 59 2.27 11.96 22.32
C PHE A 59 2.78 10.60 22.82
N TYR A 60 2.34 9.51 22.20
CA TYR A 60 2.82 8.16 22.53
C TYR A 60 4.31 8.01 22.30
N MET A 61 4.82 8.40 21.12
CA MET A 61 6.23 8.27 20.79
C MET A 61 7.11 9.10 21.73
N LEU A 62 6.71 10.33 22.07
CA LEU A 62 7.44 11.19 23.00
C LEU A 62 7.52 10.55 24.38
N ALA A 63 6.40 10.05 24.92
CA ALA A 63 6.39 9.36 26.21
C ALA A 63 7.35 8.15 26.20
N GLN A 64 7.37 7.39 25.12
CA GLN A 64 8.25 6.23 24.97
C GLN A 64 9.74 6.60 24.81
N VAL A 65 10.07 7.66 24.05
CA VAL A 65 11.47 8.13 23.93
C VAL A 65 11.98 8.63 25.28
N LEU A 66 11.14 9.30 26.07
CA LEU A 66 11.54 9.77 27.40
C LEU A 66 11.75 8.62 28.38
N LEU A 67 11.01 7.51 28.20
CA LEU A 67 11.15 6.32 29.02
C LEU A 67 12.41 5.51 28.67
N VAL A 68 12.68 5.28 27.38
CA VAL A 68 13.78 4.44 26.89
C VAL A 68 14.52 5.12 25.71
N PRO A 69 15.34 6.16 25.97
CA PRO A 69 15.88 7.02 24.91
C PRO A 69 16.74 6.29 23.88
N ALA A 70 17.62 5.38 24.33
CA ALA A 70 18.51 4.63 23.45
C ALA A 70 17.72 3.72 22.49
N ALA A 71 16.73 3.00 22.99
CA ALA A 71 15.86 2.14 22.17
C ALA A 71 14.99 2.96 21.20
N GLY A 72 14.51 4.13 21.63
CA GLY A 72 13.84 5.09 20.75
C GLY A 72 14.71 5.52 19.57
N MET A 73 15.95 5.91 19.84
CA MET A 73 16.90 6.33 18.79
C MET A 73 17.25 5.19 17.83
N VAL A 74 17.47 3.97 18.35
CA VAL A 74 17.71 2.77 17.51
C VAL A 74 16.49 2.49 16.63
N SER A 75 15.28 2.56 17.18
CA SER A 75 14.05 2.35 16.41
C SER A 75 13.86 3.40 15.32
N LEU A 76 14.19 4.68 15.59
CA LEU A 76 14.18 5.73 14.57
C LEU A 76 15.19 5.48 13.44
N ALA A 77 16.35 4.91 13.75
CA ALA A 77 17.33 4.52 12.74
C ALA A 77 16.78 3.43 11.81
N PHE A 78 16.14 2.38 12.37
CA PHE A 78 15.47 1.36 11.56
C PHE A 78 14.33 1.94 10.71
N VAL A 79 13.55 2.87 11.26
CA VAL A 79 12.50 3.57 10.51
C VAL A 79 13.09 4.29 9.30
N ALA A 80 14.19 5.03 9.46
CA ALA A 80 14.86 5.71 8.37
C ALA A 80 15.38 4.73 7.30
N VAL A 81 15.94 3.58 7.70
CA VAL A 81 16.39 2.53 6.78
C VAL A 81 15.24 1.99 5.94
N TRP A 82 14.10 1.67 6.56
CA TRP A 82 12.94 1.15 5.83
C TRP A 82 12.33 2.17 4.86
N VAL A 83 12.25 3.45 5.27
CA VAL A 83 11.85 4.53 4.34
C VAL A 83 12.79 4.61 3.15
N LEU A 84 14.10 4.55 3.39
CA LEU A 84 15.12 4.58 2.35
C LEU A 84 14.96 3.39 1.39
N VAL A 85 14.81 2.17 1.91
CA VAL A 85 14.64 0.95 1.10
C VAL A 85 13.41 1.06 0.19
N ILE A 86 12.24 1.40 0.73
CA ILE A 86 11.03 1.51 -0.08
C ILE A 86 11.14 2.66 -1.08
N TRP A 87 11.73 3.79 -0.69
CA TRP A 87 12.01 4.88 -1.62
C TRP A 87 12.93 4.48 -2.76
N LEU A 88 14.01 3.74 -2.47
CA LEU A 88 14.94 3.23 -3.49
C LEU A 88 14.24 2.30 -4.49
N ILE A 89 13.25 1.52 -4.05
CA ILE A 89 12.42 0.66 -4.89
C ILE A 89 11.46 1.52 -5.74
N THR A 90 10.66 2.37 -5.10
CA THR A 90 9.58 3.10 -5.79
C THR A 90 10.08 4.22 -6.69
N ARG A 91 11.25 4.82 -6.41
CA ARG A 91 11.85 5.85 -7.29
C ARG A 91 12.21 5.33 -8.68
N ARG A 92 12.24 4.00 -8.88
CA ARG A 92 12.51 3.36 -10.18
C ARG A 92 11.27 3.27 -11.08
N PHE A 93 10.11 3.69 -10.60
CA PHE A 93 8.88 3.80 -11.40
C PHE A 93 8.86 5.14 -12.15
N PRO A 94 8.70 5.14 -13.48
CA PRO A 94 8.47 6.36 -14.24
C PRO A 94 7.27 7.14 -13.71
N GLY A 95 7.42 8.45 -13.52
CA GLY A 95 6.34 9.28 -12.98
C GLY A 95 6.08 9.14 -11.48
N PHE A 96 6.99 8.51 -10.71
CA PHE A 96 6.89 8.45 -9.25
C PHE A 96 6.77 9.85 -8.63
N ARG A 97 5.74 10.04 -7.79
CA ARG A 97 5.41 11.33 -7.15
C ARG A 97 5.71 11.28 -5.65
N PHE A 98 6.95 11.58 -5.26
CA PHE A 98 7.41 11.48 -3.87
C PHE A 98 6.51 12.21 -2.86
N ARG A 99 6.03 13.42 -3.18
CA ARG A 99 5.13 14.19 -2.30
C ARG A 99 3.82 13.47 -2.00
N LEU A 100 3.29 12.68 -2.94
CA LEU A 100 2.07 11.88 -2.71
C LEU A 100 2.38 10.59 -1.96
N ALA A 101 3.56 10.01 -2.19
CA ALA A 101 4.08 8.91 -1.40
C ALA A 101 4.20 9.31 0.09
N LEU A 102 4.67 10.52 0.39
CA LEU A 102 4.70 11.06 1.75
C LEU A 102 3.31 11.24 2.37
N ARG A 103 2.29 11.61 1.57
CA ARG A 103 0.90 11.65 2.06
C ARG A 103 0.36 10.27 2.37
N ALA A 104 0.71 9.26 1.56
CA ALA A 104 0.39 7.86 1.83
C ALA A 104 1.04 7.37 3.12
N LEU A 105 2.33 7.68 3.32
CA LEU A 105 3.05 7.37 4.56
C LEU A 105 2.41 8.06 5.77
N ALA A 106 2.06 9.35 5.65
CA ALA A 106 1.36 10.06 6.72
C ALA A 106 -0.01 9.44 7.05
N TRP A 107 -0.76 9.00 6.03
CA TRP A 107 -2.01 8.28 6.25
C TRP A 107 -1.78 6.95 6.96
N GLY A 108 -0.78 6.15 6.54
CA GLY A 108 -0.46 4.88 7.17
C GLY A 108 -0.05 5.05 8.64
N ALA A 109 0.88 5.96 8.90
CA ALA A 109 1.46 6.16 10.22
C ALA A 109 0.48 6.83 11.21
N ALA A 110 -0.28 7.83 10.76
CA ALA A 110 -1.15 8.60 11.64
C ALA A 110 -2.63 8.30 11.44
N GLY A 111 -3.14 8.49 10.23
CA GLY A 111 -4.57 8.38 9.95
C GLY A 111 -5.13 6.98 10.22
N SER A 112 -4.43 5.95 9.73
CA SER A 112 -4.84 4.55 9.91
C SER A 112 -4.71 4.13 11.36
N MET A 113 -3.61 4.51 12.03
CA MET A 113 -3.40 4.18 13.44
C MET A 113 -4.48 4.77 14.34
N LEU A 114 -4.92 6.01 14.09
CA LEU A 114 -6.02 6.61 14.85
C LEU A 114 -7.30 5.78 14.76
N LEU A 115 -7.66 5.34 13.55
CA LEU A 115 -8.87 4.54 13.32
C LEU A 115 -8.77 3.16 13.97
N VAL A 116 -7.58 2.55 13.92
CA VAL A 116 -7.32 1.24 14.52
C VAL A 116 -7.35 1.31 16.04
N ALA A 117 -6.69 2.30 16.63
CA ALA A 117 -6.68 2.52 18.08
C ALA A 117 -8.09 2.75 18.65
N ALA A 118 -9.00 3.34 17.87
CA ALA A 118 -10.39 3.55 18.28
C ALA A 118 -11.25 2.27 18.26
N GLY A 119 -10.86 1.24 17.49
CA GLY A 119 -11.71 0.07 17.21
C GLY A 119 -11.16 -1.30 17.62
N GLY A 120 -9.84 -1.45 17.76
CA GLY A 120 -9.20 -2.77 17.93
C GLY A 120 -9.67 -3.54 19.17
N ASP A 121 -9.77 -2.88 20.32
CA ASP A 121 -10.22 -3.50 21.58
C ASP A 121 -11.69 -3.98 21.50
N ALA A 122 -12.55 -3.23 20.82
CA ALA A 122 -13.94 -3.62 20.62
C ALA A 122 -14.03 -4.92 19.79
N TRP A 123 -13.25 -5.03 18.71
CA TRP A 123 -13.21 -6.24 17.89
C TRP A 123 -12.60 -7.44 18.63
N LEU A 124 -11.57 -7.21 19.46
CA LEU A 124 -11.01 -8.24 20.33
C LEU A 124 -12.08 -8.82 21.27
N LYS A 125 -12.84 -7.93 21.94
CA LYS A 125 -13.91 -8.33 22.86
C LYS A 125 -15.02 -9.10 22.15
N ILE A 126 -15.41 -8.67 20.95
CA ILE A 126 -16.41 -9.38 20.14
C ILE A 126 -15.91 -10.79 19.80
N ALA A 127 -14.69 -10.91 19.28
CA ALA A 127 -14.12 -12.22 18.90
C ALA A 127 -14.02 -13.17 20.10
N ASN A 128 -13.56 -12.67 21.24
CA ASN A 128 -13.49 -13.47 22.47
C ASN A 128 -14.88 -13.89 22.97
N SER A 129 -15.88 -13.00 22.90
CA SER A 129 -17.26 -13.30 23.31
C SER A 129 -17.95 -14.32 22.41
N LEU A 130 -17.55 -14.39 21.14
CA LEU A 130 -18.03 -15.38 20.18
C LEU A 130 -17.29 -16.73 20.26
N GLY A 131 -16.30 -16.86 21.16
CA GLY A 131 -15.53 -18.10 21.32
C GLY A 131 -14.61 -18.42 20.13
N ILE A 132 -14.15 -17.41 19.39
CA ILE A 132 -13.27 -17.56 18.22
C ILE A 132 -11.85 -17.04 18.54
N GLN A 133 -11.26 -17.57 19.61
CA GLN A 133 -9.94 -17.13 20.10
C GLN A 133 -8.83 -17.32 19.07
N TRP A 134 -8.92 -18.37 18.24
CA TRP A 134 -7.95 -18.63 17.17
C TRP A 134 -7.87 -17.52 16.11
N ALA A 135 -8.89 -16.65 16.00
CA ALA A 135 -8.92 -15.51 15.08
C ALA A 135 -8.96 -14.15 15.80
N SER A 136 -8.84 -14.12 17.14
CA SER A 136 -9.08 -12.90 17.90
C SER A 136 -8.10 -11.77 17.56
N MET A 137 -6.81 -12.10 17.35
CA MET A 137 -5.80 -11.13 16.88
C MET A 137 -6.02 -10.70 15.43
N SER A 138 -6.64 -11.54 14.60
CA SER A 138 -7.05 -11.16 13.24
C SER A 138 -8.19 -10.16 13.25
N PHE A 139 -9.17 -10.32 14.15
CA PHE A 139 -10.25 -9.35 14.32
C PHE A 139 -9.78 -8.06 15.00
N ALA A 140 -8.89 -8.15 15.99
CA ALA A 140 -8.40 -6.99 16.73
C ALA A 140 -7.43 -6.12 15.91
N GLY A 141 -6.49 -6.76 15.20
CA GLY A 141 -5.47 -6.10 14.38
C GLY A 141 -5.88 -6.03 12.92
N ALA A 142 -5.75 -7.16 12.20
CA ALA A 142 -5.87 -7.19 10.75
C ALA A 142 -7.19 -6.59 10.19
N TYR A 143 -8.33 -6.91 10.80
CA TYR A 143 -9.63 -6.44 10.32
C TYR A 143 -9.76 -4.90 10.29
N PRO A 144 -9.66 -4.17 11.42
CA PRO A 144 -9.74 -2.71 11.40
C PRO A 144 -8.55 -2.07 10.65
N GLU A 145 -7.37 -2.68 10.71
CA GLU A 145 -6.18 -2.15 10.05
C GLU A 145 -6.30 -2.14 8.53
N GLU A 146 -6.69 -3.25 7.91
CA GLU A 146 -6.77 -3.33 6.46
C GLU A 146 -7.87 -2.43 5.91
N ILE A 147 -8.97 -2.24 6.64
CA ILE A 147 -10.01 -1.28 6.30
C ILE A 147 -9.46 0.14 6.34
N ALA A 148 -8.76 0.51 7.42
CA ALA A 148 -8.21 1.86 7.59
C ALA A 148 -7.11 2.18 6.55
N LYS A 149 -6.20 1.23 6.29
CA LYS A 149 -5.13 1.36 5.30
C LYS A 149 -5.72 1.40 3.88
N GLY A 150 -6.64 0.49 3.56
CA GLY A 150 -7.33 0.44 2.27
C GLY A 150 -8.12 1.72 1.97
N ALA A 151 -8.80 2.29 2.97
CA ALA A 151 -9.48 3.58 2.83
C ALA A 151 -8.50 4.69 2.42
N GLY A 152 -7.31 4.74 3.04
CA GLY A 152 -6.21 5.63 2.65
C GLY A 152 -5.84 5.56 1.19
N VAL A 153 -5.59 4.34 0.72
CA VAL A 153 -5.22 4.09 -0.67
C VAL A 153 -6.33 4.51 -1.62
N PHE A 154 -7.59 4.15 -1.30
CA PHE A 154 -8.75 4.55 -2.08
C PHE A 154 -8.87 6.08 -2.16
N MET A 155 -8.75 6.80 -1.04
CA MET A 155 -8.84 8.26 -1.02
C MET A 155 -7.74 8.91 -1.87
N LEU A 156 -6.51 8.41 -1.79
CA LEU A 156 -5.41 8.94 -2.59
C LEU A 156 -5.61 8.68 -4.08
N LEU A 157 -6.10 7.50 -4.46
CA LEU A 157 -6.45 7.18 -5.85
C LEU A 157 -7.61 8.06 -6.34
N TRP A 158 -8.64 8.23 -5.52
CA TRP A 158 -9.81 9.04 -5.87
C TRP A 158 -9.44 10.52 -6.07
N LEU A 159 -8.58 11.07 -5.21
CA LEU A 159 -8.21 12.49 -5.24
C LEU A 159 -7.09 12.80 -6.22
N PHE A 160 -6.14 11.89 -6.41
CA PHE A 160 -4.88 12.17 -7.10
C PHE A 160 -4.44 11.10 -8.10
N GLY A 161 -5.10 9.94 -8.13
CA GLY A 161 -4.77 8.81 -8.99
C GLY A 161 -5.05 9.11 -10.46
N LYS A 162 -4.19 8.60 -11.32
CA LYS A 162 -4.27 8.76 -12.78
C LYS A 162 -4.09 7.46 -13.53
N ARG A 163 -3.30 6.51 -12.98
CA ARG A 163 -2.94 5.26 -13.64
C ARG A 163 -3.11 4.07 -12.69
N PRO A 164 -3.38 2.86 -13.21
CA PRO A 164 -3.57 1.67 -12.39
C PRO A 164 -2.41 1.35 -11.45
N TRP A 165 -1.17 1.42 -11.96
CA TRP A 165 0.04 1.07 -11.23
C TRP A 165 0.33 2.02 -10.05
N GLU A 166 -0.23 3.24 -10.04
CA GLU A 166 -0.07 4.17 -8.92
C GLU A 166 -0.73 3.64 -7.65
N GLY A 167 -1.75 2.79 -7.79
CA GLY A 167 -2.38 2.10 -6.67
C GLY A 167 -1.40 1.26 -5.86
N LEU A 168 -0.53 0.51 -6.54
CA LEU A 168 0.54 -0.25 -5.87
C LEU A 168 1.47 0.67 -5.07
N ILE A 169 1.88 1.80 -5.66
CA ILE A 169 2.79 2.74 -5.00
C ILE A 169 2.14 3.36 -3.77
N TYR A 170 0.89 3.80 -3.86
CA TYR A 170 0.17 4.31 -2.70
C TYR A 170 -0.04 3.24 -1.65
N GLY A 171 -0.38 2.02 -2.06
CA GLY A 171 -0.52 0.87 -1.16
C GLY A 171 0.76 0.60 -0.38
N MET A 172 1.89 0.50 -1.07
CA MET A 172 3.20 0.28 -0.45
C MET A 172 3.56 1.37 0.56
N TRP A 173 3.31 2.65 0.24
CA TRP A 173 3.66 3.75 1.13
C TRP A 173 2.67 3.92 2.31
N VAL A 174 1.39 3.58 2.14
CA VAL A 174 0.44 3.48 3.26
C VAL A 174 0.86 2.33 4.18
N GLY A 175 1.12 1.14 3.61
CA GLY A 175 1.59 -0.02 4.37
C GLY A 175 2.88 0.28 5.14
N LEU A 176 3.84 0.95 4.49
CA LEU A 176 5.08 1.40 5.12
C LEU A 176 4.81 2.32 6.31
N GLY A 177 3.98 3.36 6.14
CA GLY A 177 3.69 4.28 7.24
C GLY A 177 3.13 3.56 8.47
N PHE A 178 2.22 2.62 8.25
CA PHE A 178 1.64 1.81 9.32
C PHE A 178 2.71 0.90 9.98
N GLU A 179 3.46 0.16 9.17
CA GLU A 179 4.49 -0.77 9.62
C GLU A 179 5.58 -0.08 10.43
N LEU A 180 6.01 1.11 10.02
CA LEU A 180 7.05 1.87 10.70
C LEU A 180 6.63 2.22 12.13
N LEU A 181 5.40 2.68 12.30
CA LEU A 181 4.90 3.01 13.63
C LEU A 181 4.68 1.74 14.46
N GLU A 182 4.11 0.71 13.86
CA GLU A 182 3.87 -0.55 14.56
C GLU A 182 5.19 -1.18 15.03
N ASN A 183 6.18 -1.30 14.14
CA ASN A 183 7.52 -1.82 14.46
C ASN A 183 8.22 -0.96 15.51
N TYR A 184 8.06 0.36 15.47
CA TYR A 184 8.58 1.25 16.50
C TYR A 184 7.98 0.91 17.88
N LEU A 185 6.65 0.78 17.98
CA LEU A 185 5.97 0.44 19.24
C LEU A 185 6.33 -0.95 19.75
N TYR A 186 6.48 -1.93 18.85
CA TYR A 186 7.00 -3.25 19.20
C TYR A 186 8.45 -3.19 19.68
N GLY A 187 9.33 -2.45 19.00
CA GLY A 187 10.73 -2.29 19.39
C GLY A 187 10.89 -1.67 20.78
N ILE A 188 10.08 -0.67 21.10
CA ILE A 188 10.02 -0.08 22.44
C ILE A 188 9.48 -1.08 23.46
N SER A 189 8.36 -1.75 23.17
CA SER A 189 7.83 -2.78 24.07
C SER A 189 8.87 -3.88 24.34
N GLY A 190 9.60 -4.30 23.30
CA GLY A 190 10.72 -5.21 23.40
C GLY A 190 11.80 -4.68 24.33
N ALA A 191 12.19 -3.41 24.21
CA ALA A 191 13.15 -2.80 25.14
C ALA A 191 12.65 -2.81 26.59
N VAL A 192 11.42 -2.36 26.84
CA VAL A 192 10.86 -2.21 28.19
C VAL A 192 10.70 -3.56 28.91
N TYR A 193 10.34 -4.62 28.18
CA TYR A 193 10.03 -5.93 28.75
C TYR A 193 11.16 -6.95 28.65
N ASP A 194 12.31 -6.61 28.05
CA ASP A 194 13.45 -7.51 27.96
C ASP A 194 14.22 -7.58 29.28
N ALA A 195 14.42 -8.79 29.78
CA ALA A 195 15.09 -9.02 31.06
C ALA A 195 16.61 -8.75 31.03
N ASN A 196 17.23 -8.68 29.85
CA ASN A 196 18.67 -8.47 29.72
C ASN A 196 19.02 -6.98 29.63
N SER A 197 18.45 -6.28 28.64
CA SER A 197 18.63 -4.83 28.48
C SER A 197 17.70 -4.24 27.42
N ASP A 198 17.42 -2.94 27.53
CA ASP A 198 16.66 -2.18 26.54
C ASP A 198 17.22 -2.33 25.11
N LEU A 199 18.56 -2.29 24.98
CA LEU A 199 19.24 -2.39 23.69
C LEU A 199 19.12 -3.80 23.10
N HIS A 200 19.24 -4.83 23.93
CA HIS A 200 19.00 -6.21 23.49
C HIS A 200 17.55 -6.37 23.01
N GLY A 201 16.58 -5.96 23.83
CA GLY A 201 15.16 -6.08 23.52
C GLY A 201 14.77 -5.40 22.20
N VAL A 202 15.18 -4.14 22.00
CA VAL A 202 14.88 -3.42 20.76
C VAL A 202 15.51 -4.08 19.53
N LEU A 203 16.78 -4.49 19.61
CA LEU A 203 17.48 -5.12 18.49
C LEU A 203 16.89 -6.49 18.16
N TRP A 204 16.55 -7.26 19.19
CA TRP A 204 15.92 -8.56 19.03
C TRP A 204 14.54 -8.43 18.36
N THR A 205 13.70 -7.53 18.85
CA THR A 205 12.37 -7.31 18.26
C THR A 205 12.44 -6.80 16.82
N TRP A 206 13.29 -5.80 16.53
CA TRP A 206 13.49 -5.34 15.15
C TRP A 206 14.06 -6.43 14.25
N GLY A 207 14.99 -7.24 14.75
CA GLY A 207 15.57 -8.37 14.03
C GLY A 207 14.52 -9.39 13.64
N LEU A 208 13.71 -9.85 14.60
CA LEU A 208 12.62 -10.79 14.34
C LEU A 208 11.61 -10.25 13.33
N ARG A 209 11.17 -9.00 13.49
CA ARG A 209 10.19 -8.39 12.59
C ARG A 209 10.73 -8.17 11.18
N SER A 210 12.02 -7.84 11.07
CA SER A 210 12.68 -7.67 9.76
C SER A 210 12.99 -8.98 9.06
N LEU A 211 13.10 -10.11 9.79
CA LEU A 211 13.43 -11.42 9.20
C LEU A 211 12.18 -12.27 8.93
N LEU A 212 11.24 -12.31 9.87
CA LEU A 212 10.06 -13.17 9.78
C LEU A 212 8.88 -12.53 9.05
N GLY A 213 8.84 -11.19 8.95
CA GLY A 213 7.79 -10.47 8.22
C GLY A 213 8.27 -9.17 7.58
N PRO A 214 9.40 -9.15 6.84
CA PRO A 214 9.94 -7.93 6.23
C PRO A 214 8.91 -7.24 5.34
N GLY A 215 8.53 -6.00 5.66
CA GLY A 215 7.63 -5.25 4.78
C GLY A 215 6.24 -5.88 4.65
N LEU A 216 5.77 -6.69 5.60
CA LEU A 216 4.51 -7.43 5.43
C LEU A 216 3.32 -6.49 5.14
N HIS A 217 3.21 -5.36 5.85
CA HIS A 217 2.14 -4.40 5.59
C HIS A 217 2.38 -3.68 4.25
N VAL A 218 3.64 -3.40 3.88
CA VAL A 218 3.97 -2.84 2.55
C VAL A 218 3.46 -3.75 1.43
N VAL A 219 3.64 -5.06 1.58
CA VAL A 219 3.22 -6.07 0.61
C VAL A 219 1.71 -6.22 0.55
N LEU A 220 1.07 -6.44 1.70
CA LEU A 220 -0.37 -6.68 1.78
C LEU A 220 -1.18 -5.47 1.33
N VAL A 221 -0.84 -4.27 1.83
CA VAL A 221 -1.49 -3.04 1.38
C VAL A 221 -1.08 -2.68 -0.05
N GLY A 222 0.11 -3.10 -0.50
CA GLY A 222 0.52 -3.05 -1.90
C GLY A 222 -0.42 -3.85 -2.82
N PHE A 223 -0.82 -5.07 -2.42
CA PHE A 223 -1.85 -5.85 -3.14
C PHE A 223 -3.21 -5.14 -3.14
N VAL A 224 -3.65 -4.62 -1.98
CA VAL A 224 -4.89 -3.82 -1.89
C VAL A 224 -4.85 -2.65 -2.86
N GLY A 225 -3.74 -1.90 -2.84
CA GLY A 225 -3.56 -0.75 -3.70
C GLY A 225 -3.51 -1.11 -5.18
N TYR A 226 -2.85 -2.22 -5.54
CA TYR A 226 -2.85 -2.72 -6.91
C TYR A 226 -4.27 -3.09 -7.36
N GLY A 227 -5.03 -3.83 -6.54
CA GLY A 227 -6.41 -4.19 -6.81
C GLY A 227 -7.32 -2.97 -7.02
N LEU A 228 -7.25 -1.98 -6.12
CA LEU A 228 -8.00 -0.73 -6.22
C LEU A 228 -7.60 0.09 -7.44
N GLY A 229 -6.30 0.19 -7.73
CA GLY A 229 -5.79 0.91 -8.90
C GLY A 229 -6.27 0.28 -10.21
N GLN A 230 -6.20 -1.05 -10.32
CA GLN A 230 -6.74 -1.79 -11.46
C GLN A 230 -8.26 -1.65 -11.55
N TRP A 231 -8.98 -1.68 -10.44
CA TRP A 231 -10.43 -1.53 -10.45
C TRP A 231 -10.90 -0.15 -10.91
N LEU A 232 -10.23 0.91 -10.45
CA LEU A 232 -10.59 2.28 -10.80
C LEU A 232 -10.14 2.66 -12.22
N PHE A 233 -8.93 2.28 -12.62
CA PHE A 233 -8.29 2.82 -13.83
C PHE A 233 -7.91 1.79 -14.89
N GLY A 234 -8.06 0.50 -14.62
CA GLY A 234 -7.57 -0.58 -15.47
C GLY A 234 -8.54 -1.76 -15.57
N GLU A 235 -8.03 -2.98 -15.40
CA GLU A 235 -8.81 -4.21 -15.47
C GLU A 235 -9.64 -4.43 -14.20
N ARG A 236 -10.95 -4.13 -14.27
CA ARG A 236 -11.89 -4.28 -13.15
C ARG A 236 -11.94 -5.67 -12.53
N SER A 237 -11.68 -6.72 -13.31
CA SER A 237 -11.64 -8.10 -12.82
C SER A 237 -10.53 -8.35 -11.80
N ARG A 238 -9.52 -7.47 -11.69
CA ARG A 238 -8.40 -7.60 -10.74
C ARG A 238 -8.72 -7.04 -9.34
N TRP A 239 -9.96 -6.71 -9.04
CA TRP A 239 -10.37 -6.24 -7.70
C TRP A 239 -10.03 -7.25 -6.59
N TRP A 240 -9.96 -8.55 -6.90
CA TRP A 240 -9.69 -9.61 -5.91
C TRP A 240 -8.30 -9.52 -5.27
N TYR A 241 -7.33 -8.75 -5.81
CA TYR A 241 -6.09 -8.46 -5.08
C TYR A 241 -6.33 -7.71 -3.76
N VAL A 242 -7.47 -7.01 -3.62
CA VAL A 242 -7.92 -6.46 -2.33
C VAL A 242 -8.14 -7.57 -1.32
N LEU A 243 -8.75 -8.68 -1.74
CA LEU A 243 -8.97 -9.84 -0.88
C LEU A 243 -7.64 -10.52 -0.51
N VAL A 244 -6.67 -10.57 -1.41
CA VAL A 244 -5.34 -11.13 -1.10
C VAL A 244 -4.66 -10.36 0.03
N GLY A 245 -4.62 -9.02 -0.07
CA GLY A 245 -4.01 -8.20 0.98
C GLY A 245 -4.76 -8.34 2.31
N PHE A 246 -6.09 -8.29 2.25
CA PHE A 246 -6.93 -8.42 3.45
C PHE A 246 -6.79 -9.79 4.12
N LEU A 247 -7.04 -10.87 3.38
CA LEU A 247 -7.01 -12.23 3.90
C LEU A 247 -5.59 -12.67 4.25
N GLY A 248 -4.58 -12.20 3.51
CA GLY A 248 -3.18 -12.46 3.83
C GLY A 248 -2.81 -11.90 5.21
N HIS A 249 -3.26 -10.68 5.53
CA HIS A 249 -3.05 -10.15 6.87
C HIS A 249 -3.89 -10.89 7.93
N PHE A 250 -5.15 -11.16 7.61
CA PHE A 250 -6.04 -11.87 8.52
C PHE A 250 -5.48 -13.23 8.91
N VAL A 251 -4.95 -13.99 7.93
CA VAL A 251 -4.29 -15.29 8.15
C VAL A 251 -2.98 -15.12 8.93
N TRP A 252 -2.18 -14.09 8.65
CA TRP A 252 -0.95 -13.81 9.41
C TRP A 252 -1.20 -13.69 10.93
N ASN A 253 -2.34 -13.12 11.31
CA ASN A 253 -2.72 -12.94 12.71
C ASN A 253 -3.50 -14.11 13.32
N MET A 254 -3.75 -15.20 12.58
CA MET A 254 -4.40 -16.38 13.16
C MET A 254 -3.50 -17.06 14.17
N GLN A 255 -4.07 -17.47 15.30
CA GLN A 255 -3.39 -18.16 16.39
C GLN A 255 -3.69 -19.65 16.30
N LEU A 256 -3.03 -20.34 15.38
CA LEU A 256 -3.27 -21.77 15.11
C LEU A 256 -2.44 -22.72 16.00
N GLY A 257 -1.63 -22.18 16.91
CA GLY A 257 -0.64 -22.94 17.65
C GLY A 257 0.42 -23.56 16.75
N GLU A 258 1.32 -24.35 17.32
CA GLU A 258 2.29 -25.12 16.53
C GLU A 258 1.72 -26.49 16.13
N PRO A 259 1.93 -26.96 14.89
CA PRO A 259 2.80 -26.38 13.85
C PRO A 259 2.10 -25.37 12.89
N GLY A 260 0.85 -25.00 13.16
CA GLY A 260 0.04 -24.13 12.30
C GLY A 260 0.70 -22.78 11.99
N GLN A 261 1.35 -22.17 12.98
CA GLN A 261 2.03 -20.89 12.81
C GLN A 261 3.21 -20.98 11.82
N TYR A 262 3.99 -22.06 11.86
CA TYR A 262 5.08 -22.27 10.90
C TYR A 262 4.58 -22.36 9.46
N PHE A 263 3.42 -22.97 9.22
CA PHE A 263 2.82 -23.02 7.89
C PHE A 263 2.39 -21.64 7.39
N ILE A 264 1.86 -20.78 8.26
CA ILE A 264 1.50 -19.39 7.91
C ILE A 264 2.76 -18.62 7.50
N VAL A 265 3.82 -18.68 8.31
CA VAL A 265 5.09 -18.00 8.03
C VAL A 265 5.70 -18.51 6.72
N ALA A 266 5.74 -19.83 6.51
CA ALA A 266 6.23 -20.42 5.27
C ALA A 266 5.39 -19.99 4.05
N GLY A 267 4.06 -19.92 4.18
CA GLY A 267 3.17 -19.44 3.12
C GLY A 267 3.45 -17.99 2.73
N VAL A 268 3.66 -17.10 3.70
CA VAL A 268 4.08 -15.72 3.42
C VAL A 268 5.42 -15.67 2.68
N MET A 269 6.40 -16.43 3.16
CA MET A 269 7.75 -16.43 2.59
C MET A 269 7.82 -16.98 1.17
N LEU A 270 7.14 -18.11 0.94
CA LEU A 270 7.28 -18.90 -0.29
C LEU A 270 6.23 -18.57 -1.34
N VAL A 271 5.10 -17.97 -0.95
CA VAL A 271 4.00 -17.67 -1.88
C VAL A 271 3.78 -16.16 -1.98
N LEU A 272 3.56 -15.48 -0.86
CA LEU A 272 3.15 -14.07 -0.88
C LEU A 272 4.26 -13.15 -1.42
N TYR A 273 5.50 -13.28 -0.93
CA TYR A 273 6.60 -12.42 -1.42
C TYR A 273 6.95 -12.63 -2.90
N PRO A 274 7.17 -13.87 -3.40
CA PRO A 274 7.43 -14.08 -4.81
C PRO A 274 6.31 -13.53 -5.70
N TRP A 275 5.06 -13.70 -5.26
CA TRP A 275 3.91 -13.17 -5.99
C TRP A 275 3.87 -11.64 -6.01
N PHE A 276 4.19 -11.01 -4.87
CA PHE A 276 4.27 -9.56 -4.80
C PHE A 276 5.36 -9.01 -5.73
N VAL A 277 6.50 -9.69 -5.83
CA VAL A 277 7.55 -9.34 -6.81
C VAL A 277 7.02 -9.37 -8.24
N VAL A 278 6.20 -10.38 -8.60
CA VAL A 278 5.53 -10.43 -9.91
C VAL A 278 4.60 -9.23 -10.11
N VAL A 279 3.79 -8.87 -9.10
CA VAL A 279 2.91 -7.69 -9.17
C VAL A 279 3.71 -6.40 -9.34
N VAL A 280 4.80 -6.21 -8.59
CA VAL A 280 5.70 -5.06 -8.72
C VAL A 280 6.29 -4.98 -10.13
N ARG A 281 6.75 -6.11 -10.68
CA ARG A 281 7.29 -6.16 -12.05
C ARG A 281 6.23 -5.79 -13.09
N ARG A 282 5.01 -6.33 -12.95
CA ARG A 282 3.87 -6.02 -13.85
C ARG A 282 3.49 -4.53 -13.76
N ALA A 283 3.35 -3.99 -12.56
CA ALA A 283 3.04 -2.57 -12.35
C ALA A 283 4.16 -1.65 -12.89
N ARG A 284 5.43 -2.06 -12.76
CA ARG A 284 6.55 -1.30 -13.33
C ARG A 284 6.54 -1.34 -14.85
N ALA A 285 6.24 -2.49 -15.44
CA ALA A 285 6.10 -2.62 -16.90
C ALA A 285 4.96 -1.72 -17.43
N GLN A 286 3.84 -1.65 -16.71
CA GLN A 286 2.76 -0.69 -17.00
C GLN A 286 3.26 0.76 -16.95
N ALA A 287 3.99 1.14 -15.90
CA ALA A 287 4.51 2.50 -15.75
C ALA A 287 5.51 2.87 -16.87
N VAL A 288 6.33 1.92 -17.33
CA VAL A 288 7.26 2.13 -18.44
C VAL A 288 6.51 2.29 -19.77
N ALA A 289 5.51 1.45 -20.04
CA ALA A 289 4.69 1.57 -21.24
C ALA A 289 3.96 2.93 -21.30
N ASP A 290 3.36 3.36 -20.18
CA ASP A 290 2.70 4.66 -20.05
C ASP A 290 3.67 5.83 -20.31
N ALA A 291 4.91 5.73 -19.83
CA ALA A 291 5.93 6.77 -19.98
C ALA A 291 6.48 6.87 -21.41
N ALA A 292 6.50 5.75 -22.16
CA ALA A 292 6.94 5.71 -23.55
C ALA A 292 5.88 6.26 -24.54
N GLY A 293 4.72 6.72 -24.06
CA GLY A 293 3.58 7.05 -24.91
C GLY A 293 2.93 5.82 -25.55
N GLY A 294 3.31 4.62 -25.10
CA GLY A 294 2.77 3.36 -25.57
C GLY A 294 1.42 3.08 -24.94
N GLU A 295 0.48 2.63 -25.75
CA GLU A 295 -0.78 2.08 -25.28
C GLU A 295 -0.55 0.80 -24.47
N TYR A 296 -1.07 0.75 -23.24
CA TYR A 296 -1.13 -0.44 -22.41
C TYR A 296 -1.84 -1.60 -23.12
N GLN A 297 -1.10 -2.61 -23.55
CA GLN A 297 -1.67 -3.84 -24.12
C GLN A 297 -1.80 -4.91 -23.01
N PRO A 298 -2.99 -5.11 -22.41
CA PRO A 298 -3.18 -6.08 -21.31
C PRO A 298 -2.87 -7.53 -21.69
N THR A 299 -2.88 -7.85 -22.99
CA THR A 299 -2.65 -9.20 -23.53
C THR A 299 -1.18 -9.62 -23.53
N LEU A 300 -0.22 -8.70 -23.47
CA LEU A 300 1.21 -9.03 -23.53
C LEU A 300 1.79 -9.59 -22.21
N TYR A 301 1.00 -9.63 -21.14
CA TYR A 301 1.45 -10.12 -19.82
C TYR A 301 0.58 -11.27 -19.28
N GLN A 302 -0.17 -11.94 -20.15
CA GLN A 302 -0.87 -13.19 -19.85
C GLN A 302 0.09 -14.38 -19.99
N MET A 303 1.05 -14.46 -19.08
CA MET A 303 1.66 -15.72 -18.61
C MET A 303 1.81 -15.63 -17.10
#